data_AF-A0A1V4HZ83-F1
#
_entry.id   AF-A0A1V4HZ83-F1
#
_cell.length_a   1.000
_cell.length_b   1.000
_cell.length_c   1.000
_cell.angle_alpha   90.00
_cell.angle_beta   90.00
_cell.angle_gamma   90.00
#
_symmetry.space_group_name_H-M   'P 1'
#
loop_
_entity.id
_entity.type
_entity.pdbx_description
1 polymer ?
#
loop_
_entity_poly.entity_id
_entity_poly.type
_entity_poly.pdbx_seq_one_letter_code
_entity_poly.pdbx_strand_id
1 'polypeptide(L)'
;MFLNQCCPRGQFARLGAIGFGCLFALVLSISVSIAHEGHDHGEDQKSAAASAVFPRVTAQSERYEVVGILKNGSFLIFIDDAVSNQPVTDVNLQVTIGDFEAVEAKRGPNGYTIPFPDLGHSGSTEVIFAISGGKGDDLLVDSFMPSQPIQPNTRHNSTRISPMGTLAVLLLAGSIIGILFGYLRRRGRRNAASIAGLTSGACLFLAAVASAGWQNAGMSPSTPQLQAQSDAPRRLPDGTAFAAKPTQRLLDIRTATAEPGSARPAFNLIGRIIGDPNRSSIVQSLYGGRIVPNEATLPRIGQKVSKGEILLRIEPYLPVADRTTISEKMGEIGQLIAVAETKINRLRPLAERGAAPMGQLHDLESELAGLRARRETMRNSRGGFELLRALTDGIITAAKAVPGQVVQPQDVLFEIADPQGLWVEALAYDELDPAGPVQATASDSDGTSFLLSYLGTSRALRQHASVVHFSVPQPPLSLRIGQPVTVLVQGGRAKQGLIHPRDAVVQTNNGESVVWVHVAPERFEPKPVRIEPLDAKNIIVAAGLNASDRVVVRGADLINQIR
;
A
#
# COMPACT_ATOMS: atom_id res chain seq x y z
N MET A 1 75.69 13.17 -47.21
CA MET A 1 76.79 12.86 -48.15
C MET A 1 76.87 11.35 -48.29
N PHE A 2 76.52 10.87 -49.49
CA PHE A 2 76.65 9.54 -50.11
C PHE A 2 76.14 8.25 -49.43
N LEU A 3 75.08 7.73 -50.07
CA LEU A 3 74.79 6.34 -50.47
C LEU A 3 75.98 5.36 -50.43
N ASN A 4 75.78 4.09 -50.04
CA ASN A 4 75.42 3.05 -51.01
C ASN A 4 75.08 1.67 -50.41
N GLN A 5 74.25 0.98 -51.19
CA GLN A 5 73.69 -0.35 -51.04
C GLN A 5 74.75 -1.47 -51.05
N CYS A 6 74.44 -2.62 -50.43
CA CYS A 6 74.29 -3.91 -51.12
C CYS A 6 73.95 -5.05 -50.14
N CYS A 7 72.76 -5.64 -50.32
CA CYS A 7 72.44 -7.03 -49.98
C CYS A 7 72.72 -7.87 -51.27
N PRO A 8 72.74 -9.23 -51.30
CA PRO A 8 72.12 -10.14 -50.32
C PRO A 8 72.76 -11.55 -50.12
N ARG A 9 72.08 -12.32 -49.25
CA ARG A 9 71.82 -13.79 -49.31
C ARG A 9 72.94 -14.76 -48.92
N GLY A 10 72.65 -15.49 -47.82
CA GLY A 10 73.30 -16.75 -47.42
C GLY A 10 72.51 -17.47 -46.32
N GLN A 11 71.42 -18.13 -46.72
CA GLN A 11 70.53 -18.98 -45.92
C GLN A 11 71.28 -20.01 -45.04
N PHE A 12 71.17 -19.94 -43.71
CA PHE A 12 71.18 -21.11 -42.79
C PHE A 12 70.62 -20.73 -41.41
N ALA A 13 69.38 -20.22 -41.38
CA ALA A 13 68.66 -19.92 -40.13
C ALA A 13 67.19 -20.32 -40.24
N ARG A 14 66.91 -21.58 -40.60
CA ARG A 14 65.56 -22.16 -40.60
C ARG A 14 65.60 -23.66 -40.32
N LEU A 15 65.83 -24.01 -39.06
CA LEU A 15 65.46 -25.35 -38.54
C LEU A 15 65.29 -25.38 -37.00
N GLY A 16 65.68 -24.34 -36.27
CA GLY A 16 65.50 -24.25 -34.81
C GLY A 16 64.17 -23.62 -34.34
N ALA A 17 63.40 -22.97 -35.21
CA ALA A 17 62.21 -22.19 -34.80
C ALA A 17 60.86 -22.88 -35.06
N ILE A 18 60.84 -24.02 -35.77
CA ILE A 18 59.60 -24.72 -36.14
C ILE A 18 59.22 -25.79 -35.10
N GLY A 19 60.19 -26.29 -34.32
CA GLY A 19 59.93 -27.29 -33.26
C GLY A 19 59.29 -26.74 -31.99
N PHE A 20 59.34 -25.42 -31.75
CA PHE A 20 58.86 -24.81 -30.50
C PHE A 20 57.43 -24.23 -30.61
N GLY A 21 56.96 -23.93 -31.82
CA GLY A 21 55.59 -23.44 -32.07
C GLY A 21 54.52 -24.54 -32.06
N CYS A 22 54.85 -25.76 -32.48
CA CYS A 22 53.88 -26.86 -32.59
C CYS A 22 53.50 -27.48 -31.23
N LEU A 23 54.32 -27.34 -30.19
CA LEU A 23 54.02 -27.89 -28.86
C LEU A 23 53.07 -26.99 -28.04
N PHE A 24 53.03 -25.68 -28.33
CA PHE A 24 52.17 -24.71 -27.63
C PHE A 24 50.74 -24.66 -28.19
N ALA A 25 50.55 -25.03 -29.47
CA ALA A 25 49.23 -25.07 -30.12
C ALA A 25 48.39 -26.33 -29.79
N LEU A 26 49.02 -27.43 -29.35
CA LEU A 26 48.32 -28.68 -29.04
C LEU A 26 47.57 -28.63 -27.70
N VAL A 27 47.90 -27.69 -26.81
CA VAL A 27 47.36 -27.62 -25.43
C VAL A 27 46.13 -26.70 -25.32
N LEU A 28 45.85 -25.86 -26.31
CA LEU A 28 44.67 -24.95 -26.32
C LEU A 28 43.45 -25.49 -27.09
N SER A 29 43.50 -26.70 -27.65
CA SER A 29 42.53 -27.16 -28.66
C SER A 29 41.48 -28.17 -28.18
N ILE A 30 41.21 -28.29 -26.88
CA ILE A 30 40.11 -29.14 -26.36
C ILE A 30 39.10 -28.28 -25.61
N SER A 31 38.27 -27.57 -26.36
CA SER A 31 36.96 -27.03 -25.94
C SER A 31 36.19 -26.63 -27.19
N VAL A 32 35.64 -27.62 -27.90
CA VAL A 32 34.66 -27.41 -28.98
C VAL A 32 33.43 -28.21 -28.61
N SER A 33 32.41 -27.55 -28.09
CA SER A 33 31.06 -28.09 -28.00
C SER A 33 30.35 -27.76 -29.30
N ILE A 34 29.91 -28.80 -30.01
CA ILE A 34 29.16 -28.73 -31.26
C ILE A 34 27.69 -28.47 -30.91
N ALA A 35 27.14 -27.39 -31.45
CA ALA A 35 25.70 -27.13 -31.49
C ALA A 35 25.08 -27.96 -32.64
N HIS A 36 23.96 -28.61 -32.36
CA HIS A 36 23.10 -29.21 -33.39
C HIS A 36 21.82 -28.37 -33.50
N GLU A 37 21.52 -27.95 -34.73
CA GLU A 37 20.29 -27.30 -35.15
C GLU A 37 19.28 -28.39 -35.54
N GLY A 38 18.10 -28.37 -34.93
CA GLY A 38 16.96 -29.20 -35.31
C GLY A 38 15.68 -28.40 -35.13
N HIS A 39 15.09 -27.97 -36.25
CA HIS A 39 13.71 -27.52 -36.29
C HIS A 39 12.80 -28.75 -36.17
N ASP A 40 11.90 -28.75 -35.19
CA ASP A 40 10.68 -29.54 -35.21
C ASP A 40 9.54 -28.74 -34.57
N HIS A 41 8.35 -28.91 -35.12
CA HIS A 41 7.16 -28.13 -34.83
C HIS A 41 6.32 -28.77 -33.72
N GLY A 42 6.01 -28.00 -32.68
CA GLY A 42 4.80 -28.16 -31.87
C GLY A 42 4.83 -29.21 -30.75
N GLU A 43 5.29 -28.82 -29.56
CA GLU A 43 4.80 -29.32 -28.27
C GLU A 43 4.94 -28.24 -27.18
N ASP A 44 4.28 -27.09 -27.33
CA ASP A 44 4.13 -26.13 -26.22
C ASP A 44 3.00 -26.60 -25.28
N GLN A 45 3.21 -27.74 -24.62
CA GLN A 45 2.50 -28.11 -23.37
C GLN A 45 3.10 -29.31 -22.61
N LYS A 46 4.28 -29.82 -23.01
CA LYS A 46 4.97 -30.86 -22.25
C LYS A 46 6.25 -30.34 -21.61
N SER A 47 6.39 -30.64 -20.31
CA SER A 47 7.55 -30.37 -19.44
C SER A 47 7.56 -29.01 -18.71
N ALA A 48 6.59 -28.81 -17.82
CA ALA A 48 6.70 -27.85 -16.72
C ALA A 48 7.45 -28.42 -15.48
N ALA A 49 8.19 -29.54 -15.63
CA ALA A 49 8.81 -30.27 -14.52
C ALA A 49 10.30 -29.93 -14.25
N ALA A 50 10.90 -28.98 -14.98
CA ALA A 50 12.32 -28.67 -14.87
C ALA A 50 12.63 -27.70 -13.71
N SER A 51 12.32 -28.08 -12.47
CA SER A 51 12.92 -27.43 -11.31
C SER A 51 12.75 -28.19 -9.99
N ALA A 52 11.73 -29.04 -9.85
CA ALA A 52 11.44 -29.67 -8.56
C ALA A 52 12.49 -30.71 -8.12
N VAL A 53 12.64 -30.85 -6.80
CA VAL A 53 13.54 -31.84 -6.18
C VAL A 53 12.96 -33.24 -6.29
N PHE A 54 11.67 -33.33 -5.99
CA PHE A 54 10.94 -34.57 -5.97
C PHE A 54 10.22 -34.71 -7.31
N PRO A 55 10.26 -35.92 -7.91
CA PRO A 55 9.46 -36.21 -9.09
C PRO A 55 8.00 -35.85 -8.83
N ARG A 56 7.38 -35.19 -9.80
CA ARG A 56 5.99 -34.72 -9.70
C ARG A 56 5.23 -34.91 -10.98
N VAL A 57 3.92 -35.05 -10.83
CA VAL A 57 2.93 -35.07 -11.91
C VAL A 57 1.90 -33.98 -11.64
N THR A 58 1.47 -33.29 -12.68
CA THR A 58 0.57 -32.13 -12.54
C THR A 58 -0.55 -32.22 -13.54
N ALA A 59 -1.80 -32.33 -13.09
CA ALA A 59 -2.95 -32.34 -13.98
C ALA A 59 -3.89 -31.19 -13.64
N GLN A 60 -4.59 -30.64 -14.63
CA GLN A 60 -5.47 -29.48 -14.45
C GLN A 60 -6.71 -29.58 -15.34
N SER A 61 -7.84 -29.10 -14.82
CA SER A 61 -9.10 -28.89 -15.53
C SER A 61 -9.67 -27.51 -15.17
N GLU A 62 -10.87 -27.22 -15.68
CA GLU A 62 -11.63 -26.02 -15.29
C GLU A 62 -12.05 -26.04 -13.80
N ARG A 63 -12.07 -27.22 -13.16
CA ARG A 63 -12.54 -27.39 -11.77
C ARG A 63 -11.41 -27.59 -10.79
N TYR A 64 -10.43 -28.41 -11.15
CA TYR A 64 -9.41 -28.86 -10.21
C TYR A 64 -8.01 -28.71 -10.77
N GLU A 65 -7.08 -28.44 -9.87
CA GLU A 65 -5.66 -28.67 -10.09
C GLU A 65 -5.18 -29.78 -9.17
N VAL A 66 -4.42 -30.71 -9.73
CA VAL A 66 -3.85 -31.84 -9.03
C VAL A 66 -2.34 -31.83 -9.15
N VAL A 67 -1.66 -31.99 -8.01
CA VAL A 67 -0.21 -32.18 -7.95
C VAL A 67 0.09 -33.43 -7.15
N GLY A 68 0.68 -34.43 -7.79
CA GLY A 68 1.21 -35.63 -7.14
C GLY A 68 2.72 -35.50 -6.95
N ILE A 69 3.20 -35.61 -5.72
CA ILE A 69 4.63 -35.55 -5.37
C ILE A 69 5.08 -36.94 -4.88
N LEU A 70 6.05 -37.55 -5.56
CA LEU A 70 6.58 -38.85 -5.15
C LEU A 70 7.62 -38.66 -4.04
N LYS A 71 7.32 -39.15 -2.84
CA LYS A 71 8.22 -39.09 -1.68
C LYS A 71 8.17 -40.39 -0.88
N ASN A 72 9.34 -40.96 -0.59
CA ASN A 72 9.48 -42.16 0.24
C ASN A 72 8.63 -43.36 -0.25
N GLY A 73 8.48 -43.55 -1.57
CA GLY A 73 7.69 -44.66 -2.14
C GLY A 73 6.17 -44.47 -2.07
N SER A 74 5.69 -43.25 -1.83
CA SER A 74 4.26 -42.92 -1.88
C SER A 74 4.04 -41.61 -2.62
N PHE A 75 2.92 -41.51 -3.34
CA PHE A 75 2.47 -40.23 -3.90
C PHE A 75 1.69 -39.47 -2.83
N LEU A 76 2.15 -38.26 -2.54
CA LEU A 76 1.39 -37.26 -1.79
C LEU A 76 0.69 -36.35 -2.80
N ILE A 77 -0.64 -36.38 -2.80
CA ILE A 77 -1.47 -35.74 -3.82
C ILE A 77 -2.22 -34.56 -3.21
N PHE A 78 -2.11 -33.41 -3.86
CA PHE A 78 -2.80 -32.18 -3.52
C PHE A 78 -3.86 -31.91 -4.58
N ILE A 79 -5.10 -31.71 -4.15
CA ILE A 79 -6.19 -31.26 -5.00
C ILE A 79 -6.60 -29.87 -4.50
N ASP A 80 -6.57 -28.89 -5.40
CA ASP A 80 -7.03 -27.54 -5.14
C ASP A 80 -8.05 -27.12 -6.20
N ASP A 81 -8.88 -26.15 -5.86
CA ASP A 81 -9.80 -25.51 -6.78
C ASP A 81 -9.03 -24.75 -7.86
N ALA A 82 -9.36 -24.98 -9.13
CA ALA A 82 -8.62 -24.41 -10.25
C ALA A 82 -8.67 -22.88 -10.31
N VAL A 83 -9.71 -22.23 -9.77
CA VAL A 83 -9.84 -20.76 -9.82
C VAL A 83 -9.32 -20.09 -8.56
N SER A 84 -9.72 -20.60 -7.39
CA SER A 84 -9.41 -19.97 -6.09
C SER A 84 -8.12 -20.45 -5.44
N ASN A 85 -7.52 -21.52 -5.97
CA ASN A 85 -6.39 -22.24 -5.38
C ASN A 85 -6.67 -22.70 -3.94
N GLN A 86 -7.94 -22.88 -3.57
CA GLN A 86 -8.36 -23.36 -2.27
C GLN A 86 -8.27 -24.89 -2.20
N PRO A 87 -7.76 -25.49 -1.10
CA PRO A 87 -7.71 -26.93 -0.94
C PRO A 87 -9.09 -27.58 -1.01
N VAL A 88 -9.22 -28.60 -1.86
CA VAL A 88 -10.43 -29.44 -1.94
C VAL A 88 -10.19 -30.70 -1.13
N THR A 89 -11.01 -30.93 -0.12
CA THR A 89 -10.77 -32.02 0.87
C THR A 89 -11.94 -32.98 1.01
N ASP A 90 -13.06 -32.69 0.36
CA ASP A 90 -14.33 -33.39 0.41
C ASP A 90 -14.62 -34.15 -0.89
N VAL A 91 -13.59 -34.80 -1.45
CA VAL A 91 -13.69 -35.59 -2.68
C VAL A 91 -13.20 -37.02 -2.45
N ASN A 92 -13.77 -37.96 -3.19
CA ASN A 92 -13.17 -39.27 -3.38
C ASN A 92 -12.16 -39.17 -4.53
N LEU A 93 -10.97 -39.75 -4.34
CA LEU A 93 -9.90 -39.76 -5.32
C LEU A 93 -9.51 -41.21 -5.59
N GLN A 94 -9.68 -41.66 -6.83
CA GLN A 94 -9.08 -42.90 -7.33
C GLN A 94 -7.93 -42.54 -8.26
N VAL A 95 -6.83 -43.27 -8.15
CA VAL A 95 -5.63 -43.03 -8.95
C VAL A 95 -5.19 -44.31 -9.63
N THR A 96 -5.01 -44.22 -10.94
CA THR A 96 -4.46 -45.28 -11.78
C THR A 96 -3.07 -44.85 -12.22
N ILE A 97 -2.07 -45.71 -12.06
CA ILE A 97 -0.68 -45.43 -12.45
C ILE A 97 -0.29 -46.50 -13.47
N GLY A 98 -0.01 -46.13 -14.72
CA GLY A 98 0.26 -47.08 -15.80
C GLY A 98 -0.86 -48.11 -15.96
N ASP A 99 -0.47 -49.38 -16.10
CA ASP A 99 -1.41 -50.50 -16.28
C ASP A 99 -1.88 -51.13 -14.95
N PHE A 100 -1.58 -50.51 -13.80
CA PHE A 100 -2.00 -51.01 -12.49
C PHE A 100 -3.47 -50.69 -12.21
N GLU A 101 -4.14 -51.50 -11.37
CA GLU A 101 -5.52 -51.25 -10.96
C GLU A 101 -5.68 -49.90 -10.23
N ALA A 102 -6.85 -49.28 -10.40
CA ALA A 102 -7.18 -48.02 -9.73
C ALA A 102 -7.19 -48.19 -8.20
N VAL A 103 -6.44 -47.34 -7.50
CA VAL A 103 -6.35 -47.36 -6.04
C VAL A 103 -7.08 -46.15 -5.45
N GLU A 104 -7.98 -46.39 -4.51
CA GLU A 104 -8.61 -45.31 -3.73
C GLU A 104 -7.60 -44.67 -2.78
N ALA A 105 -7.44 -43.35 -2.89
CA ALA A 105 -6.45 -42.60 -2.16
C ALA A 105 -6.87 -42.34 -0.72
N LYS A 106 -5.95 -42.59 0.22
CA LYS A 106 -6.21 -42.36 1.64
C LYS A 106 -6.10 -40.88 1.95
N ARG A 107 -7.15 -40.29 2.53
CA ARG A 107 -7.14 -38.91 2.99
C ARG A 107 -6.21 -38.76 4.21
N GLY A 108 -5.25 -37.85 4.11
CA GLY A 108 -4.36 -37.41 5.18
C GLY A 108 -4.61 -35.96 5.58
N PRO A 109 -3.85 -35.43 6.57
CA PRO A 109 -4.04 -34.07 7.08
C PRO A 109 -3.68 -32.98 6.05
N ASN A 110 -2.78 -33.27 5.11
CA ASN A 110 -2.24 -32.29 4.16
C ASN A 110 -2.60 -32.60 2.69
N GLY A 111 -3.39 -33.64 2.41
CA GLY A 111 -3.68 -34.11 1.05
C GLY A 111 -4.06 -35.58 1.05
N TYR A 112 -4.01 -36.22 -0.11
CA TYR A 112 -4.28 -37.64 -0.30
C TYR A 112 -2.97 -38.42 -0.44
N THR A 113 -2.98 -39.70 -0.10
CA THR A 113 -1.78 -40.54 -0.21
C THR A 113 -2.13 -41.89 -0.81
N ILE A 114 -1.31 -42.31 -1.77
CA ILE A 114 -1.33 -43.65 -2.34
C ILE A 114 0.08 -44.26 -2.31
N PRO A 115 0.21 -45.58 -2.12
CA PRO A 115 1.46 -46.29 -2.38
C PRO A 115 1.83 -46.13 -3.85
N PHE A 116 3.13 -45.93 -4.15
CA PHE A 116 3.60 -45.93 -5.52
C PHE A 116 4.00 -47.36 -5.92
N PRO A 117 3.42 -47.95 -6.99
CA PRO A 117 3.79 -49.28 -7.44
C PRO A 117 5.22 -49.29 -8.01
N ASP A 118 5.91 -50.42 -7.90
CA ASP A 118 7.19 -50.61 -8.58
C ASP A 118 6.93 -50.82 -10.08
N LEU A 119 7.26 -49.82 -10.89
CA LEU A 119 6.97 -49.79 -12.32
C LEU A 119 7.84 -50.78 -13.12
N GLY A 120 8.96 -51.25 -12.56
CA GLY A 120 9.87 -52.18 -13.24
C GLY A 120 10.58 -51.61 -14.49
N HIS A 121 10.28 -50.37 -14.90
CA HIS A 121 10.89 -49.68 -16.03
C HIS A 121 11.15 -48.20 -15.72
N SER A 122 12.19 -47.62 -16.32
CA SER A 122 12.45 -46.18 -16.30
C SER A 122 11.88 -45.55 -17.57
N GLY A 123 10.61 -45.13 -17.53
CA GLY A 123 9.91 -44.55 -18.67
C GLY A 123 8.81 -43.58 -18.21
N SER A 124 8.19 -42.90 -19.17
CA SER A 124 7.00 -42.08 -18.85
C SER A 124 5.86 -43.01 -18.52
N THR A 125 5.21 -42.78 -17.38
CA THR A 125 4.08 -43.56 -16.90
C THR A 125 2.88 -42.65 -16.80
N GLU A 126 1.79 -43.01 -17.47
CA GLU A 126 0.53 -42.29 -17.36
C GLU A 126 -0.03 -42.38 -15.94
N VAL A 127 -0.55 -41.28 -15.43
CA VAL A 127 -1.23 -41.21 -14.14
C VAL A 127 -2.59 -40.58 -14.37
N ILE A 128 -3.63 -41.31 -14.00
CA ILE A 128 -5.03 -40.91 -14.12
C ILE A 128 -5.57 -40.64 -12.72
N PHE A 129 -6.12 -39.45 -12.52
CA PHE A 129 -6.80 -39.04 -11.29
C PHE A 129 -8.30 -38.94 -11.58
N ALA A 130 -9.06 -39.90 -11.04
CA ALA A 130 -10.52 -39.86 -11.05
C ALA A 130 -11.02 -39.23 -9.75
N ILE A 131 -11.60 -38.04 -9.86
CA ILE A 131 -12.12 -37.27 -8.74
C ILE A 131 -13.64 -37.36 -8.76
N SER A 132 -14.26 -37.66 -7.62
CA SER A 132 -15.71 -37.67 -7.47
C SER A 132 -16.17 -36.88 -6.25
N GLY A 133 -17.22 -36.08 -6.39
CA GLY A 133 -17.70 -35.15 -5.35
C GLY A 133 -17.16 -33.72 -5.49
N GLY A 134 -17.23 -32.92 -4.42
CA GLY A 134 -16.80 -31.50 -4.44
C GLY A 134 -17.59 -30.64 -5.44
N LYS A 135 -16.90 -30.02 -6.41
CA LYS A 135 -17.46 -29.24 -7.52
C LYS A 135 -17.97 -30.08 -8.71
N GLY A 136 -17.99 -31.41 -8.55
CA GLY A 136 -18.43 -32.36 -9.57
C GLY A 136 -17.31 -33.32 -9.96
N ASP A 137 -17.70 -34.39 -10.64
CA ASP A 137 -16.79 -35.46 -11.04
C ASP A 137 -15.87 -35.00 -12.18
N ASP A 138 -14.63 -35.48 -12.17
CA ASP A 138 -13.61 -35.12 -13.14
C ASP A 138 -12.59 -36.24 -13.35
N LEU A 139 -12.02 -36.33 -14.55
CA LEU A 139 -11.00 -37.31 -14.92
C LEU A 139 -9.79 -36.59 -15.52
N LEU A 140 -8.72 -36.56 -14.77
CA LEU A 140 -7.50 -35.83 -15.08
C LEU A 140 -6.38 -36.81 -15.44
N VAL A 141 -5.68 -36.56 -16.54
CA VAL A 141 -4.63 -37.45 -17.04
C VAL A 141 -3.37 -36.64 -17.30
N ASP A 142 -2.24 -37.11 -16.78
CA ASP A 142 -0.93 -36.59 -17.15
C ASP A 142 0.14 -37.70 -17.03
N SER A 143 1.32 -37.47 -17.58
CA SER A 143 2.41 -38.43 -17.57
C SER A 143 3.47 -38.08 -16.53
N PHE A 144 3.84 -39.05 -15.72
CA PHE A 144 4.88 -38.97 -14.72
C PHE A 144 6.16 -39.65 -15.23
N MET A 145 7.29 -38.94 -15.18
CA MET A 145 8.60 -39.56 -15.38
C MET A 145 9.31 -39.70 -14.02
N PRO A 146 9.57 -40.92 -13.54
CA PRO A 146 10.41 -41.12 -12.36
C PRO A 146 11.81 -40.59 -12.69
N SER A 147 12.27 -39.57 -11.96
CA SER A 147 13.66 -39.13 -12.08
C SER A 147 14.57 -40.31 -11.72
N GLN A 148 15.51 -40.67 -12.60
CA GLN A 148 16.51 -41.69 -12.27
C GLN A 148 17.21 -41.26 -10.97
N PRO A 149 17.46 -42.19 -10.02
CA PRO A 149 18.40 -41.89 -8.95
C PRO A 149 19.71 -41.51 -9.63
N ILE A 150 20.23 -40.31 -9.31
CA ILE A 150 21.57 -39.90 -9.74
C ILE A 150 22.52 -40.91 -9.08
N GLN A 151 22.87 -41.97 -9.81
CA GLN A 151 23.99 -42.79 -9.41
C GLN A 151 25.21 -41.88 -9.47
N PRO A 152 25.99 -41.75 -8.39
CA PRO A 152 27.26 -41.06 -8.48
C PRO A 152 28.04 -41.74 -9.59
N ASN A 153 28.29 -41.02 -10.67
CA ASN A 153 29.13 -41.47 -11.77
C ASN A 153 30.54 -41.61 -11.19
N THR A 154 30.84 -42.75 -10.55
CA THR A 154 32.21 -43.22 -10.37
C THR A 154 32.69 -43.64 -11.75
N ARG A 155 32.98 -42.65 -12.60
CA ARG A 155 33.86 -42.87 -13.75
C ARG A 155 35.19 -43.36 -13.18
N HIS A 156 35.42 -44.66 -13.25
CA HIS A 156 36.76 -45.21 -13.25
C HIS A 156 37.47 -44.71 -14.51
N ASN A 157 38.04 -43.50 -14.44
CA ASN A 157 39.07 -43.08 -15.36
C ASN A 157 40.33 -43.91 -15.05
N SER A 158 40.40 -45.11 -15.62
CA SER A 158 41.64 -45.89 -15.71
C SER A 158 42.58 -45.19 -16.68
N THR A 159 43.34 -44.23 -16.17
CA THR A 159 44.67 -43.75 -16.61
C THR A 159 44.99 -42.41 -15.93
N ARG A 160 44.90 -42.35 -14.60
CA ARG A 160 45.62 -41.30 -13.86
C ARG A 160 47.05 -41.76 -13.67
N ILE A 161 47.95 -41.27 -14.51
CA ILE A 161 49.37 -41.18 -14.13
C ILE A 161 49.37 -40.29 -12.88
N SER A 162 49.79 -40.84 -11.74
CA SER A 162 49.82 -40.08 -10.49
C SER A 162 50.71 -38.85 -10.68
N PRO A 163 50.33 -37.67 -10.13
CA PRO A 163 51.14 -36.47 -10.24
C PRO A 163 52.56 -36.69 -9.65
N MET A 164 52.70 -37.58 -8.67
CA MET A 164 54.01 -38.05 -8.17
C MET A 164 54.87 -38.73 -9.26
N GLY A 165 54.25 -39.52 -10.15
CA GLY A 165 54.95 -40.18 -11.25
C GLY A 165 55.52 -39.21 -12.27
N THR A 166 54.79 -38.14 -12.61
CA THR A 166 55.27 -37.13 -13.58
C THR A 166 56.40 -36.26 -13.01
N LEU A 167 56.35 -35.91 -11.72
CA LEU A 167 57.44 -35.19 -11.06
C LEU A 167 58.74 -36.01 -11.03
N ALA A 168 58.65 -37.29 -10.65
CA ALA A 168 59.79 -38.19 -10.56
C ALA A 168 60.47 -38.39 -11.93
N VAL A 169 59.68 -38.55 -13.00
CA VAL A 169 60.19 -38.70 -14.38
C VAL A 169 60.89 -37.43 -14.86
N LEU A 170 60.35 -36.24 -14.58
CA LEU A 170 60.95 -34.96 -14.99
C LEU A 170 62.28 -34.68 -14.27
N LEU A 171 62.40 -35.01 -12.98
CA LEU A 171 63.64 -34.87 -12.23
C LEU A 171 64.73 -35.85 -12.69
N LEU A 172 64.36 -37.10 -12.99
CA LEU A 172 65.28 -38.09 -13.54
C LEU A 172 65.78 -37.68 -14.93
N ALA A 173 64.88 -37.26 -15.81
CA ALA A 173 65.23 -36.76 -17.13
C ALA A 173 66.14 -35.52 -17.05
N GLY A 174 65.81 -34.54 -16.20
CA GLY A 174 66.61 -33.34 -15.99
C GLY A 174 68.03 -33.65 -15.49
N SER A 175 68.17 -34.63 -14.59
CA SER A 175 69.46 -35.04 -14.02
C SER A 175 70.34 -35.77 -15.05
N ILE A 176 69.76 -36.69 -15.83
CA ILE A 176 70.49 -37.43 -16.87
C ILE A 176 71.00 -36.46 -17.95
N ILE A 177 70.16 -35.51 -18.37
CA ILE A 177 70.53 -34.50 -19.37
C ILE A 177 71.55 -33.51 -18.79
N GLY A 178 71.49 -33.19 -17.51
CA GLY A 178 72.51 -32.37 -16.82
C GLY A 178 73.89 -33.04 -16.75
N ILE A 179 73.94 -34.36 -16.54
CA ILE A 179 75.18 -35.14 -16.62
C ILE A 179 75.73 -35.13 -18.05
N LEU A 180 74.85 -35.29 -19.05
CA LEU A 180 75.22 -35.21 -20.46
C LEU A 180 75.75 -33.81 -20.85
N PHE A 181 75.18 -32.75 -20.28
CA PHE A 181 75.67 -31.38 -20.41
C PHE A 181 77.10 -31.23 -19.87
N GLY A 182 77.36 -31.71 -18.65
CA GLY A 182 78.70 -31.67 -18.04
C GLY A 182 79.74 -32.44 -18.86
N TYR A 183 79.35 -33.61 -19.38
CA TYR A 183 80.20 -34.43 -20.25
C TYR A 183 80.51 -33.75 -21.60
N LEU A 184 79.50 -33.19 -22.27
CA LEU A 184 79.66 -32.49 -23.55
C LEU A 184 80.46 -31.19 -23.41
N ARG A 185 80.32 -30.49 -22.28
CA ARG A 185 81.09 -29.28 -21.95
C ARG A 185 82.57 -29.59 -21.73
N ARG A 186 82.91 -30.69 -21.05
CA ARG A 186 84.31 -31.14 -20.87
C ARG A 186 84.99 -31.51 -22.20
N ARG A 187 84.20 -31.97 -23.19
CA ARG A 187 84.72 -32.41 -24.51
C ARG A 187 84.80 -31.28 -25.55
N GLY A 188 84.61 -30.01 -25.14
CA GLY A 188 84.76 -28.84 -26.01
C GLY A 188 83.61 -28.57 -27.00
N ARG A 189 82.52 -29.34 -26.95
CA ARG A 189 81.37 -29.21 -27.86
C ARG A 189 80.37 -28.15 -27.37
N ARG A 190 80.73 -26.88 -27.54
CA ARG A 190 79.98 -25.72 -26.99
C ARG A 190 78.50 -25.67 -27.41
N ASN A 191 78.17 -25.89 -28.69
CA ASN A 191 76.78 -25.77 -29.17
C ASN A 191 75.87 -26.90 -28.66
N ALA A 192 76.37 -28.14 -28.61
CA ALA A 192 75.62 -29.29 -28.10
C ALA A 192 75.41 -29.21 -26.57
N ALA A 193 76.39 -28.63 -25.86
CA ALA A 193 76.26 -28.34 -24.43
C ALA A 193 75.15 -27.29 -24.19
N SER A 194 75.09 -26.19 -24.95
CA SER A 194 74.03 -25.19 -24.76
C SER A 194 72.62 -25.77 -24.92
N ILE A 195 72.43 -26.67 -25.87
CA ILE A 195 71.13 -27.34 -26.10
C ILE A 195 70.78 -28.26 -24.92
N ALA A 196 71.72 -29.10 -24.47
CA ALA A 196 71.51 -29.98 -23.32
C ALA A 196 71.27 -29.20 -22.00
N GLY A 197 71.93 -28.05 -21.83
CA GLY A 197 71.71 -27.16 -20.70
C GLY A 197 70.31 -26.55 -20.69
N LEU A 198 69.84 -26.07 -21.85
CA LEU A 198 68.50 -25.50 -21.99
C LEU A 198 67.40 -26.54 -21.76
N THR A 199 67.57 -27.77 -22.26
CA THR A 199 66.58 -28.84 -22.07
C THR A 199 66.54 -29.35 -20.62
N SER A 200 67.70 -29.45 -19.95
CA SER A 200 67.76 -29.75 -18.51
C SER A 200 67.08 -28.65 -17.69
N GLY A 201 67.36 -27.37 -18.00
CA GLY A 201 66.71 -26.23 -17.36
C GLY A 201 65.18 -26.21 -17.56
N ALA A 202 64.70 -26.52 -18.76
CA ALA A 202 63.27 -26.62 -19.06
C ALA A 202 62.59 -27.76 -18.27
N CYS A 203 63.24 -28.92 -18.14
CA CYS A 203 62.71 -30.03 -17.35
C CYS A 203 62.63 -29.69 -15.86
N LEU A 204 63.64 -29.00 -15.32
CA LEU A 204 63.65 -28.54 -13.93
C LEU A 204 62.59 -27.46 -13.68
N PHE A 205 62.39 -26.53 -14.61
CA PHE A 205 61.34 -25.52 -14.52
C PHE A 205 59.95 -26.15 -14.57
N LEU A 206 59.72 -27.13 -15.46
CA LEU A 206 58.47 -27.88 -15.52
C LEU A 206 58.23 -28.71 -14.25
N ALA A 207 59.27 -29.30 -13.66
CA ALA A 207 59.17 -29.98 -12.37
C ALA A 207 58.81 -29.00 -11.23
N ALA A 208 59.39 -27.80 -11.23
CA ALA A 208 59.07 -26.76 -10.25
C ALA A 208 57.62 -26.28 -10.37
N VAL A 209 57.13 -26.04 -11.60
CA VAL A 209 55.72 -25.68 -11.85
C VAL A 209 54.77 -26.82 -11.43
N ALA A 210 55.13 -28.08 -11.71
CA ALA A 210 54.37 -29.23 -11.26
C ALA A 210 54.33 -29.34 -9.72
N SER A 211 55.42 -29.01 -9.02
CA SER A 211 55.47 -28.99 -7.55
C SER A 211 54.68 -27.84 -6.92
N ALA A 212 54.64 -26.66 -7.57
CA ALA A 212 53.80 -25.54 -7.15
C ALA A 212 52.30 -25.85 -7.34
N GLY A 213 51.96 -26.62 -8.38
CA GLY A 213 50.62 -27.17 -8.58
C GLY A 213 50.15 -28.09 -7.44
N TRP A 214 51.06 -28.72 -6.69
CA TRP A 214 50.71 -29.56 -5.54
C TRP A 214 50.41 -28.75 -4.28
N GLN A 215 51.06 -27.59 -4.09
CA GLN A 215 50.76 -26.71 -2.96
C GLN A 215 49.37 -26.08 -3.08
N ASN A 216 48.87 -25.89 -4.31
CA ASN A 216 47.49 -25.47 -4.59
C ASN A 216 46.49 -26.64 -4.69
N ALA A 217 46.94 -27.89 -4.63
CA ALA A 217 46.08 -29.09 -4.67
C ALA A 217 45.47 -29.46 -3.30
N GLY A 218 45.74 -28.66 -2.26
CA GLY A 218 45.05 -28.74 -0.96
C GLY A 218 43.68 -28.08 -0.94
N MET A 219 43.36 -27.22 -1.91
CA MET A 219 41.97 -26.86 -2.19
C MET A 219 41.40 -27.97 -3.06
N SER A 220 40.72 -28.92 -2.42
CA SER A 220 39.72 -29.71 -3.13
C SER A 220 38.92 -28.73 -3.98
N PRO A 221 38.76 -28.93 -5.30
CA PRO A 221 37.63 -28.30 -5.95
C PRO A 221 36.46 -28.76 -5.10
N SER A 222 35.77 -27.82 -4.44
CA SER A 222 34.48 -28.11 -3.86
C SER A 222 33.78 -28.83 -4.99
N THR A 223 33.60 -30.14 -4.83
CA THR A 223 32.55 -30.86 -5.54
C THR A 223 31.39 -29.89 -5.41
N PRO A 224 30.75 -29.43 -6.50
CA PRO A 224 29.48 -28.78 -6.30
C PRO A 224 28.70 -29.82 -5.50
N GLN A 225 28.60 -29.60 -4.19
CA GLN A 225 27.53 -30.17 -3.42
C GLN A 225 26.38 -29.61 -4.22
N LEU A 226 25.78 -30.47 -5.04
CA LEU A 226 24.38 -30.36 -5.39
C LEU A 226 23.76 -29.94 -4.07
N GLN A 227 23.52 -28.64 -3.91
CA GLN A 227 22.71 -28.11 -2.84
C GLN A 227 21.53 -29.06 -2.86
N ALA A 228 21.34 -29.83 -1.78
CA ALA A 228 20.22 -30.73 -1.68
C ALA A 228 19.02 -29.87 -2.04
N GLN A 229 18.53 -30.03 -3.28
CA GLN A 229 17.51 -29.14 -3.80
C GLN A 229 16.38 -29.37 -2.81
N SER A 230 15.86 -28.31 -2.20
CA SER A 230 14.70 -28.41 -1.32
C SER A 230 13.50 -27.90 -2.10
N ASP A 231 12.30 -28.41 -1.80
CA ASP A 231 11.04 -27.88 -2.34
C ASP A 231 10.72 -26.48 -1.74
N ALA A 232 11.76 -25.78 -1.30
CA ALA A 232 11.68 -24.41 -0.83
C ALA A 232 11.24 -23.50 -1.98
N PRO A 233 10.39 -22.49 -1.68
CA PRO A 233 10.03 -21.47 -2.63
C PRO A 233 11.29 -20.77 -3.15
N ARG A 234 11.35 -20.57 -4.46
CA ARG A 234 12.48 -19.88 -5.09
C ARG A 234 12.08 -19.20 -6.38
N ARG A 235 12.86 -18.21 -6.78
CA ARG A 235 12.69 -17.55 -8.07
C ARG A 235 13.45 -18.32 -9.15
N LEU A 236 12.81 -18.49 -10.29
CA LEU A 236 13.36 -19.17 -11.45
C LEU A 236 14.12 -18.17 -12.34
N PRO A 237 15.05 -18.65 -13.20
CA PRO A 237 15.86 -17.78 -14.06
C PRO A 237 15.06 -16.90 -15.03
N ASP A 238 13.83 -17.30 -15.34
CA ASP A 238 12.88 -16.57 -16.18
C ASP A 238 12.07 -15.50 -15.42
N GLY A 239 12.32 -15.34 -14.11
CA GLY A 239 11.63 -14.39 -13.25
C GLY A 239 10.34 -14.91 -12.61
N THR A 240 9.84 -16.08 -13.02
CA THR A 240 8.69 -16.75 -12.40
C THR A 240 9.04 -17.29 -11.01
N ALA A 241 8.06 -17.41 -10.13
CA ALA A 241 8.22 -17.96 -8.80
C ALA A 241 7.72 -19.41 -8.77
N PHE A 242 8.55 -20.29 -8.24
CA PHE A 242 8.18 -21.66 -7.90
C PHE A 242 7.75 -21.71 -6.43
N ALA A 243 6.54 -22.21 -6.17
CA ALA A 243 6.08 -22.48 -4.82
C ALA A 243 5.27 -23.77 -4.80
N ALA A 244 5.75 -24.77 -4.05
CA ALA A 244 5.08 -26.07 -3.99
C ALA A 244 3.72 -25.98 -3.28
N LYS A 245 2.76 -26.86 -3.61
CA LYS A 245 1.42 -26.85 -2.99
C LYS A 245 1.43 -26.85 -1.45
N PRO A 246 2.29 -27.62 -0.74
CA PRO A 246 2.43 -27.50 0.72
C PRO A 246 2.75 -26.07 1.18
N THR A 247 3.65 -25.39 0.48
CA THR A 247 4.05 -24.02 0.81
C THR A 247 2.94 -23.03 0.49
N GLN A 248 2.24 -23.21 -0.63
CA GLN A 248 1.08 -22.37 -0.97
C GLN A 248 0.00 -22.43 0.10
N ARG A 249 -0.28 -23.63 0.63
CA ARG A 249 -1.24 -23.83 1.73
C ARG A 249 -0.75 -23.21 3.04
N LEU A 250 0.54 -23.33 3.35
CA LEU A 250 1.15 -22.72 4.54
C LEU A 250 1.09 -21.18 4.50
N LEU A 251 1.28 -20.59 3.32
CA LEU A 251 1.26 -19.14 3.09
C LEU A 251 -0.14 -18.60 2.75
N ASP A 252 -1.17 -19.46 2.77
CA ASP A 252 -2.56 -19.13 2.42
C ASP A 252 -2.69 -18.39 1.07
N ILE A 253 -1.96 -18.86 0.05
CA ILE A 253 -2.00 -18.27 -1.30
C ILE A 253 -3.36 -18.55 -1.94
N ARG A 254 -4.11 -17.49 -2.23
CA ARG A 254 -5.42 -17.56 -2.91
C ARG A 254 -5.39 -16.79 -4.20
N THR A 255 -6.10 -17.32 -5.19
CA THR A 255 -6.24 -16.72 -6.50
C THR A 255 -7.69 -16.34 -6.77
N ALA A 256 -7.92 -15.47 -7.74
CA ALA A 256 -9.23 -15.22 -8.30
C ALA A 256 -9.07 -14.78 -9.75
N THR A 257 -10.04 -15.13 -10.59
CA THR A 257 -10.17 -14.49 -11.91
C THR A 257 -10.69 -13.08 -11.74
N ALA A 258 -10.23 -12.21 -12.62
CA ALA A 258 -10.67 -10.83 -12.65
C ALA A 258 -12.09 -10.72 -13.22
N GLU A 259 -13.03 -10.16 -12.47
CA GLU A 259 -14.34 -9.81 -13.02
C GLU A 259 -14.28 -8.45 -13.71
N PRO A 260 -14.66 -8.35 -15.00
CA PRO A 260 -14.86 -7.06 -15.65
C PRO A 260 -15.93 -6.27 -14.90
N GLY A 261 -15.53 -5.14 -14.34
CA GLY A 261 -16.39 -4.32 -13.51
C GLY A 261 -16.47 -2.89 -14.02
N SER A 262 -17.62 -2.27 -13.81
CA SER A 262 -17.79 -0.82 -13.91
C SER A 262 -18.11 -0.31 -12.51
N ALA A 263 -17.18 0.41 -11.91
CA ALA A 263 -17.35 0.93 -10.55
C ALA A 263 -16.95 2.40 -10.48
N ARG A 264 -17.65 3.14 -9.61
CA ARG A 264 -17.32 4.55 -9.34
C ARG A 264 -16.31 4.60 -8.20
N PRO A 265 -15.25 5.42 -8.33
CA PRO A 265 -14.32 5.66 -7.24
C PRO A 265 -15.02 6.10 -5.96
N ALA A 266 -14.59 5.53 -4.84
CA ALA A 266 -15.01 5.86 -3.51
C ALA A 266 -13.81 6.26 -2.66
N PHE A 267 -13.94 7.35 -1.91
CA PHE A 267 -12.86 7.90 -1.10
C PHE A 267 -13.34 8.04 0.34
N ASN A 268 -12.45 7.71 1.28
CA ASN A 268 -12.69 7.97 2.69
C ASN A 268 -12.14 9.34 3.05
N LEU A 269 -13.00 10.19 3.60
CA LEU A 269 -12.63 11.47 4.17
C LEU A 269 -12.74 11.39 5.69
N ILE A 270 -11.86 12.12 6.36
CA ILE A 270 -11.92 12.29 7.81
C ILE A 270 -12.79 13.51 8.07
N GLY A 271 -13.84 13.34 8.87
CA GLY A 271 -14.75 14.41 9.21
C GLY A 271 -15.11 14.49 10.68
N ARG A 272 -15.85 15.53 11.02
CA ARG A 272 -16.41 15.77 12.35
C ARG A 272 -17.83 16.32 12.24
N ILE A 273 -18.66 16.00 13.22
CA ILE A 273 -20.00 16.55 13.33
C ILE A 273 -19.93 18.00 13.79
N ILE A 274 -20.66 18.88 13.12
CA ILE A 274 -20.86 20.28 13.50
C ILE A 274 -22.37 20.57 13.56
N GLY A 275 -22.76 21.59 14.34
CA GLY A 275 -24.12 22.12 14.24
C GLY A 275 -24.29 22.89 12.94
N ASP A 276 -25.49 22.83 12.36
CA ASP A 276 -25.88 23.69 11.23
C ASP A 276 -25.74 25.15 11.66
N PRO A 277 -24.89 25.96 10.99
CA PRO A 277 -24.68 27.35 11.34
C PRO A 277 -25.96 28.20 11.31
N ASN A 278 -26.96 27.82 10.52
CA ASN A 278 -28.25 28.52 10.42
C ASN A 278 -29.25 28.07 11.49
N ARG A 279 -29.00 26.95 12.19
CA ARG A 279 -29.81 26.44 13.30
C ARG A 279 -29.04 26.42 14.62
N SER A 280 -27.89 27.08 14.67
CA SER A 280 -27.09 27.29 15.86
C SER A 280 -27.01 28.78 16.14
N SER A 281 -26.93 29.16 17.41
CA SER A 281 -26.81 30.56 17.81
C SER A 281 -25.85 30.77 18.97
N ILE A 282 -25.23 31.94 18.94
CA ILE A 282 -24.33 32.44 19.98
C ILE A 282 -25.06 33.58 20.68
N VAL A 283 -25.16 33.50 22.00
CA VAL A 283 -25.79 34.53 22.83
C VAL A 283 -24.68 35.28 23.57
N GLN A 284 -24.48 36.54 23.17
CA GLN A 284 -23.40 37.40 23.67
C GLN A 284 -23.95 38.73 24.20
N SER A 285 -23.21 39.38 25.10
CA SER A 285 -23.55 40.74 25.56
C SER A 285 -23.15 41.79 24.53
N LEU A 286 -23.99 42.79 24.29
CA LEU A 286 -23.68 43.93 23.43
C LEU A 286 -22.97 45.05 24.20
N TYR A 287 -23.34 45.28 25.46
CA TYR A 287 -22.86 46.43 26.25
C TYR A 287 -21.88 46.06 27.36
N GLY A 288 -21.86 44.80 27.78
CA GLY A 288 -21.17 44.38 29.00
C GLY A 288 -21.85 44.90 30.27
N GLY A 289 -21.49 44.31 31.40
CA GLY A 289 -22.10 44.62 32.69
C GLY A 289 -22.12 43.43 33.63
N ARG A 290 -22.92 43.52 34.69
CA ARG A 290 -23.04 42.47 35.70
C ARG A 290 -24.17 41.50 35.36
N ILE A 291 -23.88 40.21 35.39
CA ILE A 291 -24.85 39.16 35.13
C ILE A 291 -25.85 39.07 36.28
N VAL A 292 -27.13 39.16 35.94
CA VAL A 292 -28.27 38.96 36.84
C VAL A 292 -29.16 37.85 36.26
N PRO A 293 -29.40 36.76 37.00
CA PRO A 293 -30.33 35.74 36.58
C PRO A 293 -31.72 36.30 36.22
N ASN A 294 -32.35 35.76 35.18
CA ASN A 294 -33.73 36.14 34.84
C ASN A 294 -34.70 35.65 35.94
N GLU A 295 -34.56 34.38 36.33
CA GLU A 295 -35.27 33.76 37.46
C GLU A 295 -34.31 33.48 38.64
N ALA A 296 -34.60 32.51 39.50
CA ALA A 296 -33.74 32.13 40.62
C ALA A 296 -32.41 31.47 40.17
N THR A 297 -32.35 30.92 38.96
CA THR A 297 -31.17 30.21 38.44
C THR A 297 -30.88 30.56 36.99
N LEU A 298 -29.62 30.42 36.57
CA LEU A 298 -29.24 30.50 35.16
C LEU A 298 -29.51 29.18 34.43
N PRO A 299 -29.79 29.22 33.11
CA PRO A 299 -29.90 28.03 32.28
C PRO A 299 -28.63 27.17 32.30
N ARG A 300 -28.81 25.84 32.23
CA ARG A 300 -27.71 24.87 32.33
C ARG A 300 -27.40 24.23 30.98
N ILE A 301 -26.17 23.72 30.82
CA ILE A 301 -25.78 22.90 29.67
C ILE A 301 -26.73 21.70 29.57
N GLY A 302 -27.20 21.40 28.35
CA GLY A 302 -28.16 20.32 28.08
C GLY A 302 -29.63 20.73 28.24
N GLN A 303 -29.93 21.93 28.74
CA GLN A 303 -31.30 22.43 28.81
C GLN A 303 -31.83 22.80 27.42
N LYS A 304 -33.09 22.43 27.13
CA LYS A 304 -33.82 22.87 25.95
C LYS A 304 -34.33 24.29 26.14
N VAL A 305 -34.20 25.12 25.11
CA VAL A 305 -34.66 26.51 25.09
C VAL A 305 -35.43 26.80 23.81
N SER A 306 -36.39 27.71 23.90
CA SER A 306 -37.18 28.17 22.75
C SER A 306 -36.72 29.54 22.26
N LYS A 307 -36.85 29.79 20.96
CA LYS A 307 -36.54 31.08 20.36
C LYS A 307 -37.30 32.21 21.05
N GLY A 308 -36.57 33.23 21.49
CA GLY A 308 -37.10 34.41 22.19
C GLY A 308 -37.14 34.30 23.73
N GLU A 309 -36.89 33.10 24.28
CA GLU A 309 -36.80 32.85 25.72
C GLU A 309 -35.67 33.69 26.35
N ILE A 310 -35.94 34.32 27.50
CA ILE A 310 -34.96 35.14 28.22
C ILE A 310 -34.07 34.23 29.06
N LEU A 311 -32.79 34.19 28.73
CA LEU A 311 -31.80 33.34 29.41
C LEU A 311 -31.23 34.04 30.65
N LEU A 312 -30.86 35.31 30.51
CA LEU A 312 -30.36 36.14 31.60
C LEU A 312 -30.55 37.63 31.32
N ARG A 313 -30.26 38.42 32.35
CA ARG A 313 -30.26 39.88 32.31
C ARG A 313 -28.86 40.39 32.60
N ILE A 314 -28.45 41.45 31.94
CA ILE A 314 -27.19 42.14 32.23
C ILE A 314 -27.53 43.52 32.74
N GLU A 315 -27.06 43.83 33.94
CA GLU A 315 -27.08 45.18 34.50
C GLU A 315 -25.88 45.94 33.92
N PRO A 316 -26.08 46.91 33.02
CA PRO A 316 -24.97 47.60 32.36
C PRO A 316 -24.10 48.35 33.38
N TYR A 317 -22.79 48.31 33.19
CA TYR A 317 -21.88 49.12 33.99
C TYR A 317 -21.94 50.59 33.53
N LEU A 318 -22.53 51.45 34.36
CA LEU A 318 -22.48 52.91 34.17
C LEU A 318 -21.40 53.51 35.08
N PRO A 319 -20.34 54.15 34.53
CA PRO A 319 -19.38 54.91 35.30
C PRO A 319 -20.03 56.00 36.16
N VAL A 320 -19.45 56.28 37.33
CA VAL A 320 -20.00 57.29 38.26
C VAL A 320 -20.06 58.68 37.62
N ALA A 321 -19.06 59.04 36.79
CA ALA A 321 -19.02 60.32 36.07
C ALA A 321 -20.18 60.48 35.05
N ASP A 322 -20.57 59.40 34.40
CA ASP A 322 -21.72 59.43 33.48
C ASP A 322 -23.02 59.52 34.26
N ARG A 323 -23.12 58.82 35.41
CA ARG A 323 -24.28 58.93 36.31
C ARG A 323 -24.49 60.35 36.81
N THR A 324 -23.42 61.05 37.21
CA THR A 324 -23.50 62.45 37.65
C THR A 324 -23.91 63.36 36.50
N THR A 325 -23.27 63.23 35.33
CA THR A 325 -23.59 64.03 34.14
C THR A 325 -25.06 63.84 33.70
N ILE A 326 -25.56 62.61 33.72
CA ILE A 326 -26.97 62.33 33.41
C ILE A 326 -27.89 62.95 34.48
N SER A 327 -27.50 62.90 35.75
CA SER A 327 -28.28 63.49 36.84
C SER A 327 -28.36 65.02 36.76
N GLU A 328 -27.25 65.68 36.44
CA GLU A 328 -27.20 67.14 36.26
C GLU A 328 -28.09 67.58 35.09
N LYS A 329 -27.95 66.95 33.93
CA LYS A 329 -28.79 67.25 32.75
C LYS A 329 -30.28 66.99 33.02
N MET A 330 -30.61 65.96 33.79
CA MET A 330 -31.99 65.71 34.19
C MET A 330 -32.52 66.82 35.11
N GLY A 331 -31.71 67.33 36.02
CA GLY A 331 -32.04 68.48 36.87
C GLY A 331 -32.29 69.75 36.05
N GLU A 332 -31.41 70.04 35.10
CA GLU A 332 -31.53 71.18 34.18
C GLU A 332 -32.82 71.10 33.34
N ILE A 333 -33.11 69.95 32.72
CA ILE A 333 -34.36 69.74 31.98
C ILE A 333 -35.57 69.89 32.93
N GLY A 334 -35.47 69.38 34.17
CA GLY A 334 -36.51 69.53 35.18
C GLY A 334 -36.80 71.00 35.51
N GLN A 335 -35.76 71.82 35.65
CA GLN A 335 -35.91 73.26 35.86
C GLN A 335 -36.56 73.96 34.67
N LEU A 336 -36.15 73.62 33.43
CA LEU A 336 -36.74 74.19 32.22
C LEU A 336 -38.23 73.83 32.09
N ILE A 337 -38.61 72.59 32.42
CA ILE A 337 -40.01 72.15 32.47
C ILE A 337 -40.80 73.00 33.47
N ALA A 338 -40.29 73.19 34.69
CA ALA A 338 -40.97 73.97 35.72
C ALA A 338 -41.16 75.45 35.31
N VAL A 339 -40.16 76.04 34.64
CA VAL A 339 -40.26 77.41 34.11
C VAL A 339 -41.32 77.50 33.00
N ALA A 340 -41.32 76.56 32.05
CA ALA A 340 -42.30 76.51 30.96
C ALA A 340 -43.73 76.32 31.50
N GLU A 341 -43.93 75.40 32.46
CA GLU A 341 -45.22 75.18 33.12
C GLU A 341 -45.73 76.44 33.83
N THR A 342 -44.86 77.15 34.55
CA THR A 342 -45.23 78.41 35.21
C THR A 342 -45.64 79.48 34.21
N LYS A 343 -44.90 79.63 33.10
CA LYS A 343 -45.24 80.57 32.02
C LYS A 343 -46.59 80.24 31.38
N ILE A 344 -46.84 78.96 31.08
CA ILE A 344 -48.12 78.48 30.53
C ILE A 344 -49.26 78.76 31.50
N ASN A 345 -49.10 78.43 32.79
CA ASN A 345 -50.14 78.65 33.80
C ASN A 345 -50.52 80.13 33.95
N ARG A 346 -49.55 81.05 33.77
CA ARG A 346 -49.81 82.50 33.78
C ARG A 346 -50.43 83.00 32.47
N LEU A 347 -49.98 82.49 31.32
CA LEU A 347 -50.38 82.98 29.99
C LEU A 347 -51.73 82.44 29.55
N ARG A 348 -52.05 81.18 29.86
CA ARG A 348 -53.31 80.51 29.50
C ARG A 348 -54.56 81.33 29.82
N PRO A 349 -54.79 81.79 31.06
CA PRO A 349 -56.00 82.56 31.37
C PRO A 349 -56.01 83.96 30.73
N LEU A 350 -54.86 84.49 30.28
CA LEU A 350 -54.78 85.76 29.55
C LEU A 350 -55.11 85.55 28.08
N ALA A 351 -54.62 84.47 27.47
CA ALA A 351 -54.91 84.11 26.09
C ALA A 351 -56.39 83.73 25.89
N GLU A 352 -56.97 82.96 26.81
CA GLU A 352 -58.40 82.58 26.79
C GLU A 352 -59.34 83.79 26.89
N ARG A 353 -58.92 84.84 27.59
CA ARG A 353 -59.67 86.11 27.72
C ARG A 353 -59.37 87.11 26.58
N GLY A 354 -58.60 86.71 25.57
CA GLY A 354 -58.21 87.56 24.44
C GLY A 354 -57.19 88.65 24.77
N ALA A 355 -56.60 88.65 25.97
CA ALA A 355 -55.61 89.63 26.42
C ALA A 355 -54.16 89.26 26.02
N ALA A 356 -53.95 88.08 25.42
CA ALA A 356 -52.66 87.65 24.87
C ALA A 356 -52.86 86.78 23.61
N PRO A 357 -51.86 86.69 22.69
CA PRO A 357 -51.99 85.87 21.48
C PRO A 357 -51.99 84.36 21.77
N MET A 358 -52.94 83.61 21.20
CA MET A 358 -52.99 82.14 21.30
C MET A 358 -51.74 81.45 20.73
N GLY A 359 -51.10 82.03 19.71
CA GLY A 359 -49.85 81.50 19.15
C GLY A 359 -48.73 81.37 20.19
N GLN A 360 -48.59 82.36 21.08
CA GLN A 360 -47.58 82.32 22.14
C GLN A 360 -47.84 81.20 23.16
N LEU A 361 -49.10 80.85 23.42
CA LEU A 361 -49.47 79.71 24.26
C LEU A 361 -49.11 78.39 23.59
N HIS A 362 -49.44 78.22 22.30
CA HIS A 362 -49.11 77.01 21.55
C HIS A 362 -47.59 76.80 21.41
N ASP A 363 -46.82 77.87 21.24
CA ASP A 363 -45.35 77.81 21.18
C ASP A 363 -44.76 77.27 22.50
N LEU A 364 -45.23 77.80 23.65
CA LEU A 364 -44.80 77.35 24.97
C LEU A 364 -45.26 75.91 25.29
N GLU A 365 -46.48 75.53 24.89
CA GLU A 365 -46.96 74.16 25.06
C GLU A 365 -46.14 73.16 24.22
N SER A 366 -45.74 73.55 23.01
CA SER A 366 -44.84 72.77 22.17
C SER A 366 -43.44 72.65 22.77
N GLU A 367 -42.91 73.74 23.35
CA GLU A 367 -41.64 73.74 24.09
C GLU A 367 -41.70 72.79 25.29
N LEU A 368 -42.76 72.86 26.10
CA LEU A 368 -42.98 71.96 27.23
C LEU A 368 -43.08 70.50 26.80
N ALA A 369 -43.79 70.21 25.71
CA ALA A 369 -43.87 68.86 25.15
C ALA A 369 -42.48 68.35 24.72
N GLY A 370 -41.69 69.18 24.06
CA GLY A 370 -40.30 68.86 23.66
C GLY A 370 -39.38 68.59 24.87
N LEU A 371 -39.47 69.42 25.91
CA LEU A 371 -38.70 69.23 27.15
C LEU A 371 -39.08 67.94 27.87
N ARG A 372 -40.38 67.62 27.93
CA ARG A 372 -40.88 66.35 28.51
C ARG A 372 -40.40 65.14 27.73
N ALA A 373 -40.46 65.19 26.40
CA ALA A 373 -39.93 64.14 25.54
C ALA A 373 -38.42 63.93 25.76
N ARG A 374 -37.65 65.02 25.83
CA ARG A 374 -36.20 64.96 26.09
C ARG A 374 -35.88 64.36 27.46
N ARG A 375 -36.66 64.69 28.50
CA ARG A 375 -36.52 64.08 29.82
C ARG A 375 -36.73 62.57 29.78
N GLU A 376 -37.72 62.10 29.03
CA GLU A 376 -38.00 60.67 28.92
C GLU A 376 -36.90 59.93 28.17
N THR A 377 -36.34 60.51 27.10
CA THR A 377 -35.17 59.94 26.41
C THR A 377 -33.97 59.79 27.35
N MET A 378 -33.70 60.81 28.18
CA MET A 378 -32.61 60.75 29.17
C MET A 378 -32.90 59.74 30.28
N ARG A 379 -34.17 59.56 30.68
CA ARG A 379 -34.60 58.56 31.66
C ARG A 379 -34.40 57.14 31.13
N ASN A 380 -34.77 56.88 29.87
CA ASN A 380 -34.59 55.58 29.23
C ASN A 380 -33.11 55.23 29.00
N SER A 381 -32.24 56.25 28.93
CA SER A 381 -30.78 56.07 28.83
C SER A 381 -30.12 55.63 30.14
N ARG A 382 -30.82 55.65 31.29
CA ARG A 382 -30.27 55.30 32.62
C ARG A 382 -30.12 53.80 32.91
N GLY A 383 -30.35 52.91 31.95
CA GLY A 383 -30.06 51.48 32.10
C GLY A 383 -31.28 50.66 32.45
N GLY A 384 -31.99 50.23 31.41
CA GLY A 384 -32.70 48.97 31.49
C GLY A 384 -31.69 47.81 31.51
N PHE A 385 -32.12 46.67 32.05
CA PHE A 385 -31.35 45.43 31.85
C PHE A 385 -31.25 45.13 30.36
N GLU A 386 -30.05 44.76 29.90
CA GLU A 386 -29.93 44.07 28.63
C GLU A 386 -30.49 42.66 28.79
N LEU A 387 -31.51 42.32 27.99
CA LEU A 387 -32.16 41.01 28.03
C LEU A 387 -31.53 40.11 26.98
N LEU A 388 -30.75 39.11 27.41
CA LEU A 388 -30.19 38.14 26.50
C LEU A 388 -31.18 37.00 26.27
N ARG A 389 -31.53 36.79 25.01
CA ARG A 389 -32.54 35.82 24.57
C ARG A 389 -31.94 34.76 23.66
N ALA A 390 -32.53 33.58 23.65
CA ALA A 390 -32.24 32.56 22.64
C ALA A 390 -32.68 33.04 21.25
N LEU A 391 -31.79 32.98 20.26
CA LEU A 391 -32.09 33.40 18.87
C LEU A 391 -32.68 32.27 18.02
N THR A 392 -32.50 31.03 18.47
CA THR A 392 -32.98 29.80 17.82
C THR A 392 -33.54 28.85 18.88
N ASP A 393 -34.42 27.94 18.46
CA ASP A 393 -34.79 26.78 19.27
C ASP A 393 -33.59 25.82 19.34
N GLY A 394 -33.38 25.14 20.47
CA GLY A 394 -32.30 24.16 20.58
C GLY A 394 -31.94 23.78 22.01
N ILE A 395 -30.73 23.26 22.16
CA ILE A 395 -30.14 22.85 23.42
C ILE A 395 -28.92 23.72 23.71
N ILE A 396 -28.75 24.14 24.96
CA ILE A 396 -27.55 24.87 25.41
C ILE A 396 -26.35 23.92 25.38
N THR A 397 -25.40 24.16 24.47
CA THR A 397 -24.17 23.38 24.31
C THR A 397 -23.04 23.88 25.20
N ALA A 398 -23.02 25.19 25.49
CA ALA A 398 -22.09 25.80 26.43
C ALA A 398 -22.79 26.88 27.26
N ALA A 399 -22.48 26.92 28.55
CA ALA A 399 -22.92 27.96 29.47
C ALA A 399 -21.71 28.50 30.24
N LYS A 400 -21.30 29.73 29.93
CA LYS A 400 -20.12 30.40 30.50
C LYS A 400 -20.50 31.46 31.54
N ALA A 401 -21.79 31.75 31.69
CA ALA A 401 -22.32 32.76 32.59
C ALA A 401 -22.33 32.30 34.06
N VAL A 402 -21.81 33.14 34.96
CA VAL A 402 -21.91 32.96 36.40
C VAL A 402 -22.71 34.12 37.03
N PRO A 403 -23.67 33.87 37.94
CA PRO A 403 -24.41 34.94 38.58
C PRO A 403 -23.49 35.94 39.30
N GLY A 404 -23.70 37.24 39.04
CA GLY A 404 -22.91 38.32 39.63
C GLY A 404 -21.55 38.60 38.97
N GLN A 405 -21.12 37.77 38.01
CA GLN A 405 -19.92 38.03 37.19
C GLN A 405 -20.09 39.31 36.37
N VAL A 406 -18.99 40.04 36.17
CA VAL A 406 -18.94 41.18 35.24
C VAL A 406 -18.35 40.71 33.91
N VAL A 407 -19.03 41.03 32.81
CA VAL A 407 -18.67 40.66 31.45
C VAL A 407 -18.49 41.88 30.56
N GLN A 408 -17.73 41.72 29.48
CA GLN A 408 -17.43 42.77 28.51
C GLN A 408 -18.38 42.69 27.30
N PRO A 409 -18.47 43.76 26.50
CA PRO A 409 -19.07 43.68 25.17
C PRO A 409 -18.49 42.52 24.36
N GLN A 410 -19.34 41.82 23.62
CA GLN A 410 -19.04 40.68 22.76
C GLN A 410 -18.68 39.37 23.50
N ASP A 411 -18.71 39.35 24.84
CA ASP A 411 -18.53 38.10 25.59
C ASP A 411 -19.67 37.12 25.30
N VAL A 412 -19.31 35.93 24.84
CA VAL A 412 -20.23 34.81 24.58
C VAL A 412 -20.60 34.12 25.89
N LEU A 413 -21.89 34.16 26.24
CA LEU A 413 -22.39 33.61 27.50
C LEU A 413 -23.06 32.25 27.33
N PHE A 414 -23.77 32.06 26.21
CA PHE A 414 -24.36 30.78 25.84
C PHE A 414 -24.12 30.45 24.38
N GLU A 415 -23.98 29.16 24.10
CA GLU A 415 -24.03 28.60 22.75
C GLU A 415 -25.24 27.65 22.71
N ILE A 416 -26.05 27.77 21.66
CA ILE A 416 -27.27 26.98 21.47
C ILE A 416 -27.15 26.28 20.12
N ALA A 417 -27.41 24.98 20.09
CA ALA A 417 -27.45 24.22 18.85
C ALA A 417 -28.72 23.38 18.76
N ASP A 418 -29.27 23.30 17.56
CA ASP A 418 -30.39 22.41 17.25
C ASP A 418 -29.87 20.98 16.98
N PRO A 419 -30.24 19.98 17.80
CA PRO A 419 -29.78 18.60 17.62
C PRO A 419 -30.32 17.95 16.34
N GLN A 420 -31.32 18.52 15.68
CA GLN A 420 -31.87 18.04 14.41
C GLN A 420 -31.23 18.72 13.19
N GLY A 421 -30.38 19.72 13.39
CA GLY A 421 -29.63 20.41 12.34
C GLY A 421 -28.15 20.10 12.49
N LEU A 422 -27.72 18.90 12.09
CA LEU A 422 -26.31 18.50 12.15
C LEU A 422 -25.72 18.40 10.75
N TRP A 423 -24.49 18.89 10.60
CA TRP A 423 -23.69 18.75 9.40
C TRP A 423 -22.42 17.95 9.70
N VAL A 424 -21.78 17.44 8.66
CA VAL A 424 -20.43 16.88 8.71
C VAL A 424 -19.49 17.85 8.02
N GLU A 425 -18.45 18.25 8.72
CA GLU A 425 -17.29 18.92 8.13
C GLU A 425 -16.20 17.88 7.88
N ALA A 426 -15.90 17.61 6.61
CA ALA A 426 -14.89 16.66 6.19
C ALA A 426 -13.72 17.34 5.49
N LEU A 427 -12.54 16.75 5.60
CA LEU A 427 -11.31 17.21 4.95
C LEU A 427 -11.00 16.33 3.75
N ALA A 428 -10.84 16.94 2.57
CA ALA A 428 -10.42 16.27 1.35
C ALA A 428 -9.05 16.79 0.89
N TYR A 429 -8.06 15.90 0.87
CA TYR A 429 -6.68 16.19 0.46
C TYR A 429 -6.47 16.08 -1.05
N ASP A 430 -7.27 15.24 -1.71
CA ASP A 430 -7.31 15.11 -3.16
C ASP A 430 -8.47 15.92 -3.75
N GLU A 431 -8.37 16.31 -5.02
CA GLU A 431 -9.46 16.98 -5.72
C GLU A 431 -10.68 16.05 -5.82
N LEU A 432 -11.72 16.36 -5.04
CA LEU A 432 -13.05 15.84 -5.29
C LEU A 432 -13.55 16.37 -6.63
N ASP A 433 -14.29 15.54 -7.37
CA ASP A 433 -14.90 15.94 -8.63
C ASP A 433 -15.72 17.23 -8.44
N PRO A 434 -15.47 18.30 -9.23
CA PRO A 434 -16.20 19.55 -9.13
C PRO A 434 -17.70 19.41 -9.40
N ALA A 435 -18.15 18.33 -10.03
CA ALA A 435 -19.58 18.00 -10.16
C ALA A 435 -20.24 17.59 -8.82
N GLY A 436 -19.45 17.41 -7.76
CA GLY A 436 -19.88 16.95 -6.46
C GLY A 436 -20.01 15.43 -6.39
N PRO A 437 -20.04 14.87 -5.17
CA PRO A 437 -20.21 13.44 -4.99
C PRO A 437 -21.63 12.98 -5.30
N VAL A 438 -21.75 11.78 -5.88
CA VAL A 438 -23.03 11.16 -6.26
C VAL A 438 -23.74 10.62 -5.03
N GLN A 439 -22.98 10.02 -4.11
CA GLN A 439 -23.48 9.52 -2.84
C GLN A 439 -22.44 9.72 -1.75
N ALA A 440 -22.90 10.01 -0.53
CA ALA A 440 -22.03 10.12 0.63
C ALA A 440 -22.71 9.46 1.85
N THR A 441 -21.92 8.72 2.61
CA THR A 441 -22.33 8.12 3.89
C THR A 441 -21.28 8.43 4.93
N ALA A 442 -21.70 8.66 6.17
CA ALA A 442 -20.78 8.74 7.30
C ALA A 442 -20.99 7.53 8.20
N SER A 443 -19.93 7.09 8.85
CA SER A 443 -19.99 6.12 9.95
C SER A 443 -19.31 6.69 11.18
N ASP A 444 -19.92 6.50 12.34
CA ASP A 444 -19.33 6.84 13.63
C ASP A 444 -18.31 5.79 14.12
N SER A 445 -17.75 6.01 15.31
CA SER A 445 -16.80 5.09 15.95
C SER A 445 -17.42 3.72 16.28
N ASP A 446 -18.73 3.66 16.43
CA ASP A 446 -19.47 2.46 16.83
C ASP A 446 -19.91 1.65 15.59
N GLY A 447 -19.61 2.16 14.38
CA GLY A 447 -19.94 1.54 13.10
C GLY A 447 -21.36 1.88 12.60
N THR A 448 -22.06 2.80 13.24
CA THR A 448 -23.40 3.22 12.81
C THR A 448 -23.28 4.12 11.57
N SER A 449 -23.76 3.64 10.44
CA SER A 449 -23.74 4.39 9.17
C SER A 449 -25.01 5.21 8.96
N PHE A 450 -24.88 6.41 8.41
CA PHE A 450 -25.99 7.29 8.05
C PHE A 450 -25.73 8.04 6.74
N LEU A 451 -26.82 8.41 6.07
CA LEU A 451 -26.78 9.10 4.77
C LEU A 451 -26.42 10.58 4.95
N LEU A 452 -25.64 11.08 4.00
CA LEU A 452 -25.25 12.47 3.90
C LEU A 452 -25.78 13.10 2.61
N SER A 453 -26.08 14.39 2.67
CA SER A 453 -26.38 15.20 1.49
C SER A 453 -25.30 16.25 1.30
N TYR A 454 -24.71 16.30 0.12
CA TYR A 454 -23.64 17.24 -0.20
C TYR A 454 -24.14 18.69 -0.24
N LEU A 455 -23.48 19.58 0.49
CA LEU A 455 -23.80 21.01 0.52
C LEU A 455 -22.83 21.83 -0.33
N GLY A 456 -21.54 21.50 -0.28
CA GLY A 456 -20.52 22.22 -1.02
C GLY A 456 -19.10 21.93 -0.57
N THR A 457 -18.14 22.36 -1.39
CA THR A 457 -16.70 22.26 -1.13
C THR A 457 -16.08 23.66 -1.14
N SER A 458 -15.28 23.98 -0.13
CA SER A 458 -14.51 25.22 -0.06
C SER A 458 -13.44 25.24 -1.15
N ARG A 459 -13.35 26.35 -1.88
CA ARG A 459 -12.26 26.61 -2.83
C ARG A 459 -10.97 27.10 -2.16
N ALA A 460 -11.04 27.44 -0.87
CA ALA A 460 -9.88 27.79 -0.06
C ALA A 460 -9.38 26.55 0.69
N LEU A 461 -8.08 26.28 0.55
CA LEU A 461 -7.42 25.19 1.26
C LEU A 461 -7.12 25.60 2.71
N ARG A 462 -7.38 24.68 3.64
CA ARG A 462 -6.93 24.76 5.04
C ARG A 462 -5.98 23.59 5.27
N GLN A 463 -4.72 23.89 5.59
CA GLN A 463 -3.69 22.86 5.84
C GLN A 463 -3.55 21.87 4.66
N HIS A 464 -3.58 22.37 3.41
CA HIS A 464 -3.56 21.57 2.17
C HIS A 464 -4.77 20.66 1.94
N ALA A 465 -5.84 20.80 2.72
CA ALA A 465 -7.11 20.11 2.47
C ALA A 465 -8.21 21.12 2.10
N SER A 466 -9.08 20.73 1.17
CA SER A 466 -10.35 21.40 0.95
C SER A 466 -11.36 20.95 2.02
N VAL A 467 -12.17 21.90 2.51
CA VAL A 467 -13.22 21.60 3.48
C VAL A 467 -14.50 21.30 2.73
N VAL A 468 -15.12 20.16 3.04
CA VAL A 468 -16.36 19.69 2.42
C VAL A 468 -17.45 19.64 3.48
N HIS A 469 -18.60 20.23 3.17
CA HIS A 469 -19.76 20.22 4.06
C HIS A 469 -20.85 19.31 3.51
N PHE A 470 -21.41 18.51 4.42
CA PHE A 470 -22.56 17.67 4.17
C PHE A 470 -23.62 17.91 5.23
N SER A 471 -24.90 17.97 4.87
CA SER A 471 -25.97 17.89 5.86
C SER A 471 -26.26 16.44 6.23
N VAL A 472 -26.74 16.24 7.45
CA VAL A 472 -27.26 14.96 7.94
C VAL A 472 -28.80 15.09 7.97
N PRO A 473 -29.53 14.61 6.94
CA PRO A 473 -30.98 14.84 6.86
C PRO A 473 -31.77 14.19 8.01
N GLN A 474 -31.28 13.05 8.51
CA GLN A 474 -31.89 12.29 9.59
C GLN A 474 -30.80 11.93 10.62
N PRO A 475 -30.44 12.86 11.51
CA PRO A 475 -29.37 12.64 12.47
C PRO A 475 -29.80 11.61 13.53
N PRO A 476 -29.03 10.51 13.73
CA PRO A 476 -29.22 9.62 14.87
C PRO A 476 -29.15 10.39 16.20
N LEU A 477 -29.99 10.00 17.17
CA LEU A 477 -30.06 10.65 18.48
C LEU A 477 -28.77 10.56 19.31
N SER A 478 -27.89 9.61 18.98
CA SER A 478 -26.59 9.40 19.64
C SER A 478 -25.51 10.37 19.17
N LEU A 479 -25.68 11.04 18.02
CA LEU A 479 -24.66 11.91 17.44
C LEU A 479 -24.44 13.16 18.31
N ARG A 480 -23.17 13.50 18.49
CA ARG A 480 -22.75 14.68 19.25
C ARG A 480 -21.92 15.61 18.39
N ILE A 481 -22.11 16.92 18.57
CA ILE A 481 -21.25 17.94 17.95
C ILE A 481 -19.80 17.73 18.42
N GLY A 482 -18.86 17.80 17.49
CA GLY A 482 -17.44 17.56 17.71
C GLY A 482 -17.02 16.09 17.58
N GLN A 483 -17.96 15.15 17.45
CA GLN A 483 -17.65 13.73 17.27
C GLN A 483 -16.96 13.48 15.92
N PRO A 484 -15.85 12.71 15.87
CA PRO A 484 -15.21 12.33 14.63
C PRO A 484 -16.04 11.27 13.88
N VAL A 485 -16.04 11.34 12.55
CA VAL A 485 -16.72 10.39 11.67
C VAL A 485 -15.87 10.10 10.45
N THR A 486 -16.02 8.90 9.88
CA THR A 486 -15.42 8.57 8.59
C THR A 486 -16.47 8.73 7.51
N VAL A 487 -16.20 9.56 6.51
CA VAL A 487 -17.12 9.81 5.40
C VAL A 487 -16.68 9.03 4.17
N LEU A 488 -17.49 8.09 3.71
CA LEU A 488 -17.31 7.42 2.44
C LEU A 488 -18.06 8.21 1.35
N VAL A 489 -17.29 8.74 0.40
CA VAL A 489 -17.78 9.55 -0.70
C VAL A 489 -17.60 8.80 -2.01
N GLN A 490 -18.69 8.52 -2.72
CA GLN A 490 -18.66 7.97 -4.07
C GLN A 490 -18.83 9.08 -5.10
N GLY A 491 -17.88 9.21 -6.02
CA GLY A 491 -17.85 10.31 -6.98
C GLY A 491 -17.15 9.95 -8.28
N GLY A 492 -17.11 10.92 -9.21
CA GLY A 492 -16.45 10.75 -10.50
C GLY A 492 -17.25 9.93 -11.50
N ARG A 493 -16.70 9.83 -12.72
CA ARG A 493 -17.21 8.93 -13.76
C ARG A 493 -16.96 7.48 -13.38
N ALA A 494 -17.89 6.60 -13.73
CA ALA A 494 -17.67 5.16 -13.60
C ALA A 494 -16.46 4.76 -14.44
N LYS A 495 -15.54 4.02 -13.83
CA LYS A 495 -14.34 3.50 -14.46
C LYS A 495 -14.55 2.03 -14.78
N GLN A 496 -14.12 1.63 -15.97
CA GLN A 496 -14.16 0.25 -16.42
C GLN A 496 -12.78 -0.37 -16.28
N GLY A 497 -12.75 -1.63 -15.85
CA GLY A 497 -11.53 -2.42 -15.79
C GLY A 497 -11.72 -3.69 -14.97
N LEU A 498 -10.59 -4.31 -14.63
CA LEU A 498 -10.56 -5.53 -13.84
C LEU A 498 -10.44 -5.16 -12.36
N ILE A 499 -11.46 -5.50 -11.56
CA ILE A 499 -11.49 -5.15 -10.13
C ILE A 499 -10.81 -6.25 -9.33
N HIS A 500 -9.82 -5.85 -8.52
CA HIS A 500 -9.14 -6.75 -7.60
C HIS A 500 -9.02 -6.13 -6.20
N PRO A 501 -8.86 -6.96 -5.15
CA PRO A 501 -8.39 -6.48 -3.86
C PRO A 501 -7.06 -5.75 -4.01
N ARG A 502 -6.85 -4.70 -3.21
CA ARG A 502 -5.59 -3.95 -3.19
C ARG A 502 -4.39 -4.86 -2.88
N ASP A 503 -4.60 -5.88 -2.05
CA ASP A 503 -3.58 -6.86 -1.64
C ASP A 503 -3.06 -7.74 -2.80
N ALA A 504 -3.74 -7.75 -3.95
CA ALA A 504 -3.29 -8.47 -5.14
C ALA A 504 -2.07 -7.80 -5.81
N VAL A 505 -1.86 -6.52 -5.57
CA VAL A 505 -0.81 -5.72 -6.21
C VAL A 505 0.34 -5.50 -5.24
N VAL A 506 1.55 -5.80 -5.71
CA VAL A 506 2.79 -5.61 -4.96
C VAL A 506 3.74 -4.72 -5.75
N GLN A 507 4.64 -4.04 -5.06
CA GLN A 507 5.71 -3.29 -5.73
C GLN A 507 6.97 -4.15 -5.77
N THR A 508 7.66 -4.14 -6.92
CA THR A 508 8.99 -4.75 -6.98
C THR A 508 10.04 -3.79 -6.39
N ASN A 509 11.28 -4.27 -6.26
CA ASN A 509 12.39 -3.46 -5.75
C ASN A 509 12.69 -2.20 -6.59
N ASN A 510 12.22 -2.13 -7.84
CA ASN A 510 12.37 -0.96 -8.71
C ASN A 510 11.19 0.04 -8.59
N GLY A 511 10.18 -0.25 -7.75
CA GLY A 511 8.99 0.58 -7.56
C GLY A 511 7.84 0.31 -8.55
N GLU A 512 7.98 -0.65 -9.46
CA GLU A 512 6.94 -1.03 -10.42
C GLU A 512 5.84 -1.87 -9.76
N SER A 513 4.58 -1.51 -10.03
CA SER A 513 3.40 -2.26 -9.59
C SER A 513 3.24 -3.53 -10.43
N VAL A 514 3.26 -4.67 -9.77
CA VAL A 514 3.08 -6.00 -10.39
C VAL A 514 2.01 -6.78 -9.66
N VAL A 515 1.41 -7.72 -10.37
CA VAL A 515 0.54 -8.76 -9.83
C VAL A 515 1.15 -10.12 -10.15
N TRP A 516 0.92 -11.11 -9.30
CA TRP A 516 1.34 -12.48 -9.56
C TRP A 516 0.20 -13.26 -10.21
N VAL A 517 0.43 -13.80 -11.40
CA VAL A 517 -0.53 -14.62 -12.14
C VAL A 517 -0.18 -16.09 -11.94
N HIS A 518 -1.16 -16.90 -11.58
CA HIS A 518 -1.01 -18.33 -11.37
C HIS A 518 -1.15 -19.08 -12.70
N VAL A 519 0.00 -19.34 -13.33
CA VAL A 519 0.09 -19.86 -14.70
C VAL A 519 0.18 -21.39 -14.78
N ALA A 520 0.59 -22.04 -13.70
CA ALA A 520 0.57 -23.50 -13.55
C ALA A 520 0.43 -23.84 -12.06
N PRO A 521 0.09 -25.09 -11.68
CA PRO A 521 -0.24 -25.44 -10.30
C PRO A 521 0.77 -24.98 -9.25
N GLU A 522 2.06 -24.92 -9.59
CA GLU A 522 3.15 -24.51 -8.69
C GLU A 522 4.04 -23.39 -9.25
N ARG A 523 3.55 -22.66 -10.26
CA ARG A 523 4.30 -21.59 -10.93
C ARG A 523 3.49 -20.31 -11.02
N PHE A 524 4.12 -19.20 -10.63
CA PHE A 524 3.53 -17.87 -10.63
C PHE A 524 4.38 -16.93 -11.47
N GLU A 525 3.75 -16.17 -12.36
CA GLU A 525 4.41 -15.20 -13.25
C GLU A 525 4.12 -13.78 -12.78
N PRO A 526 5.14 -12.91 -12.60
CA PRO A 526 4.92 -11.52 -12.29
C PRO A 526 4.53 -10.75 -13.56
N LYS A 527 3.36 -10.09 -13.56
CA LYS A 527 2.93 -9.20 -14.65
C LYS A 527 2.89 -7.74 -14.19
N PRO A 528 3.52 -6.81 -14.91
CA PRO A 528 3.40 -5.38 -14.62
C PRO A 528 2.00 -4.86 -14.97
N VAL A 529 1.46 -4.02 -14.09
CA VAL A 529 0.08 -3.52 -14.23
C VAL A 529 -0.01 -2.02 -14.03
N ARG A 530 -0.97 -1.40 -14.72
CA ARG A 530 -1.41 -0.02 -14.42
C ARG A 530 -2.65 -0.09 -13.56
N ILE A 531 -2.55 0.50 -12.37
CA ILE A 531 -3.61 0.47 -11.37
C ILE A 531 -4.19 1.86 -11.16
N GLU A 532 -5.48 1.90 -10.84
CA GLU A 532 -6.18 3.09 -10.39
C GLU A 532 -6.89 2.78 -9.08
N PRO A 533 -6.80 3.66 -8.06
CA PRO A 533 -7.56 3.48 -6.83
C PRO A 533 -9.06 3.47 -7.14
N LEU A 534 -9.76 2.43 -6.65
CA LEU A 534 -11.21 2.36 -6.71
C LEU A 534 -11.80 2.73 -5.36
N ASP A 535 -11.40 2.03 -4.30
CA ASP A 535 -11.83 2.33 -2.93
C ASP A 535 -10.74 1.96 -1.90
N ALA A 536 -11.11 1.89 -0.62
CA ALA A 536 -10.18 1.53 0.45
C ALA A 536 -9.68 0.08 0.37
N LYS A 537 -10.48 -0.84 -0.16
CA LYS A 537 -10.22 -2.29 -0.22
C LYS A 537 -9.84 -2.76 -1.63
N ASN A 538 -10.37 -2.11 -2.66
CA ASN A 538 -10.30 -2.54 -4.05
C ASN A 538 -9.56 -1.52 -4.93
N ILE A 539 -8.99 -2.04 -6.01
CA ILE A 539 -8.34 -1.28 -7.07
C ILE A 539 -8.88 -1.74 -8.41
N ILE A 540 -8.78 -0.86 -9.41
CA ILE A 540 -9.00 -1.22 -10.81
C ILE A 540 -7.64 -1.41 -11.47
N VAL A 541 -7.45 -2.56 -12.10
CA VAL A 541 -6.36 -2.77 -13.06
C VAL A 541 -6.83 -2.30 -14.43
N ALA A 542 -6.25 -1.20 -14.90
CA ALA A 542 -6.60 -0.55 -16.16
C ALA A 542 -5.87 -1.18 -17.37
N ALA A 543 -4.69 -1.78 -17.16
CA ALA A 543 -3.93 -2.46 -18.20
C ALA A 543 -2.93 -3.47 -17.60
N GLY A 544 -2.51 -4.46 -18.40
CA GLY A 544 -1.48 -5.44 -18.04
C GLY A 544 -2.00 -6.84 -17.67
N LEU A 545 -3.32 -7.02 -17.63
CA LEU A 545 -3.99 -8.29 -17.33
C LEU A 545 -5.08 -8.61 -18.35
N ASN A 546 -5.31 -9.90 -18.58
CA ASN A 546 -6.46 -10.40 -19.31
C ASN A 546 -7.59 -10.79 -18.34
N ALA A 547 -8.86 -10.75 -18.79
CA ALA A 547 -10.00 -11.09 -17.94
C ALA A 547 -9.97 -12.54 -17.41
N SER A 548 -9.32 -13.46 -18.12
CA SER A 548 -9.17 -14.87 -17.72
C SER A 548 -7.94 -15.14 -16.85
N ASP A 549 -7.09 -14.14 -16.58
CA ASP A 549 -5.89 -14.36 -15.78
C ASP A 549 -6.26 -14.66 -14.32
N ARG A 550 -5.70 -15.73 -13.75
CA ARG A 550 -5.86 -16.08 -12.34
C ARG A 550 -4.85 -15.30 -11.52
N VAL A 551 -5.30 -14.24 -10.87
CA VAL A 551 -4.44 -13.34 -10.09
C VAL A 551 -4.38 -13.79 -8.64
N VAL A 552 -3.20 -13.76 -8.04
CA VAL A 552 -3.02 -13.98 -6.60
C VAL A 552 -3.62 -12.79 -5.85
N VAL A 553 -4.71 -13.03 -5.12
CA VAL A 553 -5.44 -12.02 -4.35
C VAL A 553 -5.11 -12.06 -2.85
N ARG A 554 -4.41 -13.12 -2.40
CA ARG A 554 -3.89 -13.25 -1.03
C ARG A 554 -2.51 -13.90 -1.07
N GLY A 555 -1.57 -13.36 -0.29
CA GLY A 555 -0.18 -13.85 -0.23
C GLY A 555 0.70 -13.39 -1.40
N ALA A 556 0.26 -12.40 -2.19
CA ALA A 556 1.04 -11.84 -3.29
C ALA A 556 2.36 -11.22 -2.80
N ASP A 557 2.36 -10.61 -1.62
CA ASP A 557 3.53 -10.05 -0.93
C ASP A 557 4.53 -11.14 -0.54
N LEU A 558 4.04 -12.29 -0.08
CA LEU A 558 4.86 -13.45 0.28
C LEU A 558 5.52 -14.06 -0.95
N ILE A 559 4.78 -14.19 -2.06
CA ILE A 559 5.36 -14.63 -3.34
C ILE A 559 6.42 -13.64 -3.82
N ASN A 560 6.17 -12.34 -3.69
CA ASN A 560 7.11 -11.30 -4.12
C ASN A 560 8.45 -11.33 -3.36
N GLN A 561 8.45 -11.85 -2.13
CA GLN A 561 9.65 -11.98 -1.30
C GLN A 561 10.49 -13.22 -1.63
N ILE A 562 9.98 -14.14 -2.46
CA ILE A 562 10.71 -15.33 -2.90
C ILE A 562 11.94 -14.91 -3.72
N ARG A 563 13.11 -15.48 -3.37
CA ARG A 563 14.41 -15.15 -3.98
C ARG A 563 14.92 -16.23 -4.90
#